data_AF-A0AAD7G4I2-F1
#
_entry.id   AF-A0AAD7G4I2-F1
#
_cell.length_a   1.000
_cell.length_b   1.000
_cell.length_c   1.000
_cell.angle_alpha   90.00
_cell.angle_beta   90.00
_cell.angle_gamma   90.00
#
_symmetry.space_group_name_H-M   'P 1'
#
loop_
_entity.id
_entity.type
_entity.pdbx_description
1 polymer ?
#
loop_
_entity_poly.entity_id
_entity_poly.type
_entity_poly.pdbx_seq_one_letter_code
_entity_poly.pdbx_strand_id
1 'polypeptide(L)'
;MERLEIEQGVSGGPAPEPEAWLLTWTEKTSESPLFGTVVGRTRRVKAGELSDAFLESGWTAETLEHGLIEAEMRGGDARLGASRKSTTASGGMSDTRGAQDRRGK
;
A
#
# COMPACT_ATOMS: atom_id res chain seq x y z
N MET A 1 -7.03 -16.31 -9.68
CA MET A 1 -5.92 -15.36 -9.56
C MET A 1 -6.35 -14.32 -8.55
N GLU A 2 -5.58 -14.14 -7.47
CA GLU A 2 -5.94 -13.22 -6.38
C GLU A 2 -5.65 -11.77 -6.78
N ARG A 3 -6.58 -10.86 -6.46
CA ARG A 3 -6.49 -9.43 -6.78
C ARG A 3 -6.81 -8.56 -5.58
N LEU A 4 -6.15 -7.41 -5.51
CA LEU A 4 -6.43 -6.33 -4.59
C LEU A 4 -7.12 -5.20 -5.36
N GLU A 5 -8.29 -4.79 -4.91
CA GLU A 5 -9.01 -3.61 -5.41
C GLU A 5 -8.76 -2.46 -4.44
N ILE A 6 -8.26 -1.34 -4.96
CA ILE A 6 -7.86 -0.17 -4.18
C ILE A 6 -8.74 0.99 -4.62
N GLU A 7 -9.62 1.41 -3.71
CA GLU A 7 -10.38 2.65 -3.84
C GLU A 7 -9.62 3.76 -3.11
N GLN A 8 -9.33 4.84 -3.82
CA GLN A 8 -8.64 6.00 -3.28
C GLN A 8 -9.61 7.17 -3.20
N GLY A 9 -9.48 8.01 -2.18
CA GLY A 9 -10.30 9.20 -2.00
C GLY A 9 -9.47 10.36 -1.50
N VAL A 10 -9.75 11.56 -2.02
CA VAL A 10 -9.20 12.82 -1.54
C VAL A 10 -10.36 13.72 -1.11
N SER A 11 -10.28 14.29 0.09
CA SER A 11 -11.33 15.18 0.59
C SER A 11 -11.43 16.42 -0.31
N GLY A 12 -12.63 16.69 -0.83
CA GLY A 12 -12.90 17.85 -1.70
C GLY A 12 -12.62 17.64 -3.20
N GLY A 13 -12.28 16.43 -3.64
CA GLY A 13 -12.10 16.09 -5.06
C GLY A 13 -12.95 14.91 -5.50
N PRO A 14 -13.09 14.67 -6.82
CA PRO A 14 -13.72 13.45 -7.32
C PRO A 14 -12.89 12.23 -6.91
N ALA A 15 -13.57 11.15 -6.54
CA ALA A 15 -12.89 9.88 -6.31
C ALA A 15 -12.34 9.35 -7.65
N PRO A 16 -11.05 8.99 -7.75
CA PRO A 16 -10.53 8.28 -8.91
C PRO A 16 -11.21 6.93 -9.09
N GLU A 17 -11.10 6.37 -10.30
CA GLU A 17 -11.54 5.00 -10.56
C GLU A 17 -10.75 3.98 -9.70
N PRO A 18 -11.38 2.89 -9.26
CA PRO A 18 -10.71 1.85 -8.48
C PRO A 18 -9.56 1.21 -9.27
N GLU A 19 -8.41 1.02 -8.61
CA GLU A 19 -7.25 0.35 -9.20
C GLU A 19 -7.21 -1.14 -8.81
N ALA A 20 -6.92 -2.02 -9.77
CA ALA A 20 -6.75 -3.45 -9.52
C ALA A 20 -5.29 -3.90 -9.64
N TRP A 21 -4.80 -4.60 -8.61
CA TRP A 21 -3.45 -5.14 -8.51
C TRP A 21 -3.48 -6.66 -8.33
N LEU A 22 -2.65 -7.38 -9.09
CA LEU A 22 -2.54 -8.84 -8.99
C LEU A 22 -1.46 -9.20 -7.99
N LEU A 23 -1.73 -10.16 -7.09
CA LEU A 23 -0.77 -10.60 -6.07
C LEU A 23 0.29 -11.55 -6.68
N THR A 24 1.18 -11.05 -7.54
CA THR A 24 2.22 -11.85 -8.23
C THR A 24 3.64 -11.48 -7.86
N TRP A 25 3.85 -10.44 -7.05
CA TRP A 25 5.14 -9.83 -6.76
C TRP A 25 5.95 -9.37 -7.98
N THR A 26 5.28 -9.18 -9.12
CA THR A 26 5.88 -8.58 -10.32
C THR A 26 5.66 -7.08 -10.31
N GLU A 27 6.68 -6.30 -10.63
CA GLU A 27 6.52 -4.86 -10.79
C GLU A 27 5.60 -4.54 -11.97
N LYS A 28 4.68 -3.60 -11.75
CA LYS A 28 3.76 -3.05 -12.75
C LYS A 28 3.77 -1.53 -12.63
N THR A 29 3.72 -0.87 -13.79
CA THR A 29 3.46 0.57 -13.88
C THR A 29 1.95 0.82 -14.02
N SER A 30 1.43 1.78 -13.26
CA SER A 30 0.04 2.25 -13.29
C SER A 30 0.03 3.77 -13.38
N GLU A 31 -0.91 4.33 -14.14
CA GLU A 31 -1.15 5.79 -14.18
C GLU A 31 -2.26 6.10 -13.18
N SER A 32 -1.91 6.77 -12.08
CA SER A 32 -2.87 7.19 -11.06
C SER A 32 -3.27 8.65 -11.29
N PRO A 33 -4.58 8.98 -11.34
CA PRO A 33 -5.03 10.37 -11.42
C PRO A 33 -4.59 11.24 -10.24
N LEU A 34 -4.31 10.63 -9.07
CA LEU A 34 -3.90 11.35 -7.86
C LEU A 34 -2.38 11.46 -7.71
N PHE A 35 -1.63 10.45 -8.16
CA PHE A 35 -0.20 10.32 -7.89
C PHE A 35 0.68 10.32 -9.15
N GLY A 36 0.09 10.42 -10.34
CA GLY A 36 0.79 10.28 -11.62
C GLY A 36 1.25 8.84 -11.85
N THR A 37 2.37 8.66 -12.54
CA THR A 37 2.96 7.34 -12.78
C THR A 37 3.38 6.70 -11.45
N VAL A 38 2.88 5.51 -11.16
CA VAL A 38 3.23 4.70 -9.99
C VAL A 38 3.79 3.36 -10.47
N VAL A 39 4.94 2.96 -9.91
CA VAL A 39 5.48 1.60 -10.08
C VAL A 39 5.28 0.85 -8.78
N GLY A 40 4.61 -0.30 -8.84
CA GLY A 40 4.35 -1.08 -7.64
C GLY A 40 4.29 -2.57 -7.88
N ARG A 41 4.20 -3.33 -6.78
CA ARG A 41 4.01 -4.78 -6.75
C ARG A 41 3.29 -5.17 -5.47
N THR A 42 2.53 -6.26 -5.53
CA THR A 42 1.77 -6.77 -4.40
C THR A 42 1.93 -8.28 -4.24
N ARG A 43 1.88 -8.78 -3.00
CA ARG A 43 1.92 -10.23 -2.70
C ARG A 43 1.24 -10.57 -1.38
N ARG A 44 0.90 -11.84 -1.20
CA ARG A 44 0.62 -12.43 0.12
C ARG A 44 1.95 -12.79 0.80
N VAL A 45 2.09 -12.49 2.09
CA VAL A 45 3.34 -12.68 2.86
C VAL A 45 3.05 -12.97 4.34
N LYS A 46 3.94 -13.70 5.03
CA LYS A 46 3.87 -13.83 6.50
C LYS A 46 4.61 -12.67 7.17
N ALA A 47 4.25 -12.37 8.42
CA ALA A 47 4.88 -11.27 9.16
C ALA A 47 6.41 -11.36 9.19
N GLY A 48 6.99 -12.52 9.51
CA GLY A 48 8.45 -12.71 9.54
C GLY A 48 9.16 -12.74 8.18
N GLU A 49 8.44 -12.55 7.08
CA GLU A 49 9.01 -12.45 5.72
C GLU A 49 8.93 -11.01 5.17
N LEU A 50 8.43 -10.07 5.98
CA LEU A 50 8.42 -8.65 5.66
C LEU A 50 9.84 -8.09 5.70
N SER A 51 10.12 -7.13 4.83
CA SER A 51 11.45 -6.50 4.78
C SER A 51 11.64 -5.40 5.83
N ASP A 52 10.58 -5.01 6.53
CA ASP A 52 10.59 -3.94 7.52
C ASP A 52 10.16 -4.51 8.88
N ALA A 53 11.10 -4.55 9.82
CA ALA A 53 10.91 -5.06 11.18
C ALA A 53 9.76 -4.36 11.93
N PHE A 54 9.49 -3.09 11.61
CA PHE A 54 8.37 -2.36 12.20
C PHE A 54 7.02 -3.01 11.84
N LEU A 55 6.90 -3.52 10.61
CA LEU A 55 5.67 -4.12 10.08
C LEU A 55 5.49 -5.58 10.51
N GLU A 56 6.44 -6.21 11.19
CA GLU A 56 6.34 -7.60 11.64
C GLU A 56 5.45 -7.77 12.88
N SER A 57 5.15 -6.68 13.59
CA SER A 57 4.47 -6.71 14.90
C SER A 57 3.16 -5.91 14.92
N GLY A 58 2.33 -6.13 15.95
CA GLY A 58 1.06 -5.41 16.13
C GLY A 58 -0.16 -6.03 15.43
N TRP A 59 0.00 -7.18 14.77
CA TRP A 59 -1.08 -7.91 14.11
C TRP A 59 -1.87 -8.80 15.09
N THR A 60 -3.15 -9.00 14.80
CA THR A 60 -3.98 -9.97 15.52
C THR A 60 -3.58 -11.41 15.15
N ALA A 61 -3.85 -12.37 16.04
CA ALA A 61 -3.57 -13.79 15.77
C ALA A 61 -4.28 -14.29 14.50
N GLU A 62 -5.53 -13.87 14.29
CA GLU A 62 -6.31 -14.14 13.07
C GLU A 62 -5.61 -13.61 11.81
N THR A 63 -5.06 -12.40 11.87
CA THR A 63 -4.29 -11.82 10.76
C THR A 63 -3.04 -12.65 10.44
N LEU A 64 -2.33 -13.09 11.48
CA LEU A 64 -1.13 -13.92 11.31
C LEU A 64 -1.46 -15.31 10.74
N GLU A 65 -2.63 -15.86 11.07
CA GLU A 65 -3.11 -17.14 10.52
C GLU A 65 -3.45 -17.03 9.03
N HIS A 66 -4.13 -15.97 8.61
CA HIS A 66 -4.54 -15.77 7.21
C HIS A 66 -3.46 -15.12 6.32
N GLY A 67 -2.40 -14.59 6.92
CA GLY A 67 -1.32 -13.92 6.22
C GLY A 67 -1.67 -12.49 5.80
N LEU A 68 -0.63 -11.74 5.48
CA LEU A 68 -0.68 -10.30 5.17
C LEU A 68 -0.63 -10.07 3.66
N ILE A 69 -1.17 -8.95 3.20
CA ILE A 69 -0.95 -8.43 1.86
C ILE A 69 0.05 -7.29 1.95
N GLU A 70 1.21 -7.47 1.31
CA GLU A 70 2.23 -6.44 1.17
C GLU A 70 2.08 -5.74 -0.17
N ALA A 71 2.07 -4.41 -0.14
CA ALA A 71 2.07 -3.54 -1.31
C ALA A 71 3.23 -2.54 -1.21
N GLU A 72 4.15 -2.62 -2.17
CA GLU A 72 5.22 -1.65 -2.34
C GLU A 72 4.92 -0.79 -3.57
N MET A 73 4.91 0.53 -3.39
CA MET A 73 4.65 1.49 -4.46
C MET A 73 5.65 2.65 -4.40
N ARG A 74 6.13 3.09 -5.57
CA ARG A 74 6.97 4.28 -5.71
C ARG A 74 6.48 5.16 -6.86
N GLY A 75 6.66 6.47 -6.72
CA GLY A 75 6.51 7.39 -7.85
C GLY A 75 7.44 6.98 -8.99
N GLY A 76 6.88 6.84 -10.19
CA GLY A 76 7.61 6.57 -11.42
C GLY A 76 8.25 7.83 -12.01
N ASP A 77 7.72 9.01 -11.69
CA ASP A 77 8.30 10.30 -12.08
C ASP A 77 9.17 10.88 -10.94
N ALA A 78 10.42 11.20 -11.27
CA ALA A 78 11.42 11.69 -10.32
C ALA A 78 11.06 13.06 -9.68
N ARG A 79 10.05 13.79 -10.20
CA ARG A 79 9.65 15.11 -9.64
C ARG A 79 8.79 15.01 -8.40
N LEU A 80 8.13 13.88 -8.16
CA LEU A 80 7.28 13.63 -7.00
C LEU A 80 7.85 12.42 -6.25
N GLY A 81 8.95 12.63 -5.50
CA GLY A 81 9.70 11.59 -4.79
C GLY A 81 8.96 10.93 -3.61
N ALA A 82 7.74 10.43 -3.81
CA ALA A 82 6.99 9.69 -2.81
C ALA A 82 7.15 8.18 -3.02
N SER A 83 7.80 7.51 -2.06
CA SER A 83 7.81 6.05 -1.93
C SER A 83 6.89 5.67 -0.77
N ARG A 84 5.96 4.75 -1.00
CA ARG A 84 5.01 4.27 0.02
C ARG A 84 5.07 2.75 0.09
N LYS A 85 5.37 2.25 1.29
CA LYS A 85 5.16 0.84 1.64
C LYS A 85 3.92 0.75 2.51
N SER A 86 3.05 -0.19 2.20
CA SER A 86 1.85 -0.46 2.99
C SER A 86 1.60 -1.95 3.09
N THR A 87 1.28 -2.42 4.29
CA THR A 87 0.88 -3.80 4.55
C THR A 87 -0.51 -3.79 5.15
N THR A 88 -1.40 -4.63 4.63
CA THR A 88 -2.81 -4.70 5.06
C THR A 88 -3.26 -6.15 5.17
N ALA A 89 -4.12 -6.43 6.14
CA ALA A 89 -4.87 -7.68 6.21
C ALA A 89 -6.19 -7.51 5.46
N SER A 90 -6.65 -8.56 4.76
CA SER A 90 -7.99 -8.59 4.15
C SER A 90 -9.06 -8.64 5.26
N GLY A 91 -9.37 -7.46 5.79
CA GLY A 91 -10.20 -7.21 6.96
C GLY A 91 -10.10 -5.73 7.34
N GLY A 92 -10.62 -4.85 6.47
CA GLY A 92 -10.86 -3.43 6.72
C GLY A 92 -9.75 -2.65 7.46
N MET A 93 -8.70 -2.24 6.76
CA MET A 93 -7.77 -1.24 7.30
C MET A 93 -8.34 0.17 7.08
N SER A 94 -9.19 0.62 8.01
CA SER A 94 -9.40 2.05 8.25
C SER A 94 -8.41 2.49 9.32
N ASP A 95 -7.15 2.72 8.97
CA ASP A 95 -6.23 3.45 9.86
C ASP A 95 -5.45 4.49 9.05
N THR A 96 -6.00 5.70 9.00
CA THR A 96 -5.30 6.92 8.65
C THR A 96 -4.53 7.43 9.86
N ARG A 97 -3.52 6.69 10.35
CA ARG A 97 -2.47 7.32 11.15
C ARG A 97 -1.52 8.05 10.21
N GLY A 98 -1.78 9.34 10.10
CA GLY A 98 -0.95 10.29 9.40
C GLY A 98 0.51 10.16 9.80
N ALA A 99 1.35 9.97 8.79
CA ALA A 99 2.73 10.41 8.84
C ALA A 99 2.74 11.95 8.79
N GLN A 100 2.32 12.60 9.87
CA GLN A 100 2.79 13.94 10.20
C GLN A 100 4.06 13.76 11.03
N ASP A 101 5.22 14.04 10.45
CA ASP A 101 6.41 14.37 11.24
C ASP A 101 7.03 15.69 10.77
N ARG A 102 6.78 16.69 11.63
CA ARG A 102 7.65 17.78 12.07
C ARG A 102 8.63 18.39 11.06
N ARG A 103 8.32 19.64 10.69
CA ARG A 103 9.37 20.68 10.59
C ARG A 103 9.11 21.75 11.63
N GLY A 104 9.77 21.58 12.77
CA GLY A 104 10.07 22.67 13.68
C GLY A 104 11.40 23.31 13.28
N LYS A 105 11.36 24.59 12.91
CA LYS A 105 12.30 25.60 13.41
C LYS A 105 11.75 26.99 13.13
#